data_AF-A0A935MLM0-F1
#
_entry.id   AF-A0A935MLM0-F1
#
_cell.length_a   1.000
_cell.length_b   1.000
_cell.length_c   1.000
_cell.angle_alpha   90.00
_cell.angle_beta   90.00
_cell.angle_gamma   90.00
#
_symmetry.space_group_name_H-M   'P 1'
#
loop_
_entity.id
_entity.type
_entity.pdbx_description
1 polymer ?
#
loop_
_entity_poly.entity_id
_entity_poly.type
_entity_poly.pdbx_seq_one_letter_code
_entity_poly.pdbx_strand_id
1 'polypeptide(L)' 'MGYWVDLDHPYITFENEYIESVWYLLKEIYKKGFLYKGYTIQPLSPAAGTGLSSHELNQPGAYREVKRCIGGCFV' A
#
# COMPACT_ATOMS: atom_id res chain seq x y z
N MET A 1 -6.15 -28.41 -9.72
CA MET A 1 -6.24 -27.95 -8.32
C MET A 1 -7.69 -28.13 -7.88
N GLY A 2 -7.98 -29.09 -6.98
CA GLY A 2 -9.32 -29.28 -6.42
C GLY A 2 -9.54 -28.33 -5.24
N TYR A 3 -9.69 -27.04 -5.54
CA TYR A 3 -9.80 -25.99 -4.53
C TYR A 3 -11.28 -25.82 -4.14
N TRP A 4 -11.69 -26.48 -3.05
CA TRP A 4 -13.02 -26.32 -2.49
C TRP A 4 -13.05 -25.08 -1.60
N VAL A 5 -13.56 -23.99 -2.17
CA VAL A 5 -13.75 -22.71 -1.52
C VAL A 5 -15.13 -22.20 -1.88
N ASP A 6 -15.81 -21.61 -0.90
CA ASP A 6 -17.07 -20.92 -1.11
C ASP A 6 -16.81 -19.63 -1.92
N LEU A 7 -17.33 -19.61 -3.14
CA LEU A 7 -17.28 -18.47 -4.05
C LEU A 7 -18.65 -17.80 -4.18
N ASP A 8 -19.68 -18.31 -3.51
CA ASP A 8 -21.03 -17.76 -3.54
C ASP A 8 -21.12 -16.51 -2.64
N HIS A 9 -20.34 -16.47 -1.55
CA HIS A 9 -20.26 -15.31 -0.64
C HIS A 9 -18.80 -14.91 -0.34
N PRO A 10 -18.07 -14.37 -1.33
CA PRO A 10 -16.72 -13.88 -1.10
C PRO A 10 -16.76 -12.60 -0.26
N TYR A 11 -15.76 -12.39 0.61
CA TYR A 11 -15.53 -11.06 1.17
C TYR A 11 -14.87 -10.18 0.11
N ILE A 12 -15.43 -8.99 -0.12
CA ILE A 12 -14.93 -8.08 -1.14
C ILE A 12 -14.46 -6.78 -0.50
N THR A 13 -13.23 -6.36 -0.80
CA THR A 13 -12.58 -5.23 -0.12
C THR A 13 -13.20 -3.86 -0.42
N PHE A 14 -13.98 -3.76 -1.50
CA PHE A 14 -14.69 -2.53 -1.88
C PHE A 14 -16.17 -2.51 -1.45
N GLU A 15 -16.66 -3.54 -0.75
CA GLU A 15 -18.00 -3.53 -0.17
C GLU A 15 -18.05 -2.63 1.08
N ASN A 16 -19.21 -2.00 1.29
CA ASN A 16 -19.41 -1.06 2.40
C ASN A 16 -19.13 -1.69 3.77
N GLU A 17 -19.56 -2.94 3.99
CA GLU A 17 -19.33 -3.65 5.26
C GLU A 17 -17.83 -3.80 5.56
N TYR A 18 -17.02 -4.10 4.53
CA TYR A 18 -15.57 -4.20 4.68
C TYR A 18 -14.95 -2.82 4.95
N ILE A 19 -15.36 -1.79 4.22
CA ILE A 19 -14.85 -0.41 4.37
C ILE A 19 -15.16 0.13 5.78
N GLU A 20 -16.37 -0.10 6.30
CA GLU A 20 -16.78 0.33 7.64
C GLU A 20 -15.91 -0.31 8.73
N SER A 21 -15.57 -1.59 8.58
CA SER A 21 -14.68 -2.28 9.52
C SER A 21 -13.28 -1.64 9.57
N VAL A 22 -12.76 -1.22 8.40
CA VAL A 22 -11.46 -0.54 8.29
C VAL A 22 -11.51 0.85 8.91
N TRP A 23 -12.60 1.59 8.70
CA TRP A 23 -12.79 2.92 9.30
C TRP A 23 -12.85 2.86 10.83
N TYR A 24 -13.49 1.84 11.40
CA TYR A 24 -13.47 1.60 12.83
C TYR A 24 -12.05 1.35 13.36
N LEU A 25 -11.27 0.51 12.67
CA LEU A 25 -9.89 0.21 13.05
C LEU A 25 -8.99 1.46 12.99
N LEU A 26 -9.11 2.27 11.94
CA LEU A 26 -8.39 3.55 11.83
C LEU A 26 -8.77 4.52 12.95
N LYS A 27 -10.05 4.60 13.31
CA LYS A 27 -10.53 5.43 14.42
C LYS A 27 -9.92 5.01 15.75
N GLU A 28 -9.82 3.72 16.02
CA GLU A 28 -9.20 3.21 17.25
C GLU A 28 -7.68 3.48 17.29
N ILE A 29 -6.97 3.32 16.16
CA ILE A 29 -5.54 3.65 16.07
C ILE A 29 -5.31 5.16 16.27
N TYR A 30 -6.17 6.00 15.70
CA TYR A 30 -6.12 7.44 15.89
C TYR A 30 -6.35 7.85 17.34
N LYS A 31 -7.37 7.28 18.02
CA LYS A 31 -7.63 7.52 19.44
C LYS A 31 -6.44 7.14 20.34
N LYS A 32 -5.70 6.09 19.97
CA LYS A 32 -4.50 5.64 20.69
C LYS A 32 -3.27 6.52 20.41
N GLY A 33 -3.36 7.50 19.50
CA GLY A 33 -2.28 8.44 19.20
C GLY A 33 -1.18 7.89 18.28
N PHE A 34 -1.37 6.71 17.68
CA PHE A 34 -0.38 6.11 16.78
C PHE A 34 -0.45 6.63 15.33
N LEU A 35 -1.54 7.33 14.97
CA LEU A 35 -1.71 7.93 13.65
C LEU A 35 -1.41 9.43 13.68
N TYR A 36 -0.35 9.84 13.00
CA TYR A 36 0.08 11.24 12.93
C TYR A 36 0.46 11.64 11.50
N LYS A 37 0.37 12.93 11.20
CA LYS A 37 0.86 13.51 9.94
C LYS A 37 2.30 13.98 10.14
N GLY A 38 3.24 13.29 9.52
CA GLY A 38 4.64 13.68 9.48
C GLY A 38 5.07 14.05 8.06
N TYR A 39 6.06 14.94 7.93
CA TYR A 39 6.75 15.18 6.67
C TYR A 39 8.11 14.48 6.74
N THR A 40 8.27 13.40 5.99
CA THR A 40 9.53 12.64 5.89
C THR A 40 9.91 12.50 4.43
N ILE A 41 11.20 12.28 4.16
CA ILE A 41 11.68 11.95 2.81
C ILE A 41 11.19 10.53 2.53
N GLN A 42 10.13 10.42 1.71
CA GLN A 42 9.59 9.14 1.29
C GLN A 42 10.03 8.87 -0.16
N PRO A 43 10.28 7.59 -0.50
CA PRO A 43 10.49 7.19 -1.88
C PRO A 43 9.20 7.41 -2.66
N LEU A 44 9.28 8.23 -3.70
CA LEU A 44 8.15 8.60 -4.55
C LEU A 44 8.25 7.82 -5.85
N SER A 45 7.18 7.13 -6.24
CA SER A 45 7.10 6.57 -7.59
C SER A 45 6.73 7.68 -8.59
N PRO A 46 7.58 8.00 -9.59
CA PRO A 46 7.28 9.04 -10.57
C PRO A 46 6.10 8.68 -11.48
N ALA A 47 5.81 7.39 -11.64
CA ALA A 47 4.71 6.90 -12.47
C ALA A 47 3.35 6.97 -11.75
N ALA A 48 3.31 6.66 -10.45
CA ALA A 48 2.08 6.66 -9.66
C ALA A 48 1.83 7.99 -8.92
N GLY A 49 2.84 8.85 -8.79
CA GLY A 49 2.74 10.13 -8.08
C GLY A 49 2.48 9.98 -6.57
N THR A 50 2.69 8.79 -6.02
CA THR A 50 2.41 8.43 -4.63
C THR A 50 3.68 7.98 -3.91
N GLY A 51 3.75 8.26 -2.60
CA GLY A 51 4.82 7.74 -1.75
C GLY A 51 4.65 6.25 -1.56
N LEU A 52 5.70 5.48 -1.82
CA LEU A 52 5.72 4.04 -1.63
C LEU A 52 6.13 3.68 -0.20
N SER A 53 5.57 2.59 0.31
CA SER A 53 6.01 2.02 1.59
C SER A 53 7.33 1.26 1.42
N SER A 54 8.12 1.15 2.49
CA SER A 54 9.39 0.40 2.46
C SER A 54 9.21 -1.08 2.10
N HIS A 55 8.04 -1.66 2.39
CA HIS A 55 7.71 -3.05 2.05
C HIS A 55 7.33 -3.24 0.58
N GLU A 56 6.84 -2.19 -0.09
CA GLU A 56 6.61 -2.19 -1.55
C GLU A 56 7.93 -2.05 -2.31
N LEU A 57 8.84 -1.21 -1.82
CA LEU A 57 10.16 -1.04 -2.43
C LEU A 57 11.03 -2.30 -2.39
N ASN A 58 10.88 -3.12 -1.35
CA ASN A 58 11.69 -4.33 -1.21
C ASN A 58 11.10 -5.55 -1.94
N GLN A 59 10.12 -5.34 -2.82
CA GLN A 59 9.58 -6.42 -3.64
C GLN A 59 10.61 -6.85 -4.71
N PRO A 60 10.72 -8.17 -4.98
CA PRO A 60 11.64 -8.67 -5.99
C PRO A 60 11.31 -8.06 -7.37
N GLY A 61 12.28 -7.36 -7.97
CA GLY A 61 12.13 -6.68 -9.25
C GLY A 61 11.82 -5.18 -9.17
N ALA A 62 11.67 -4.62 -7.96
CA ALA A 62 11.57 -3.17 -7.73
C ALA A 62 12.90 -2.44 -8.03
N TYR A 63 14.05 -3.08 -7.76
CA TYR A 63 15.35 -2.55 -8.12
C TYR A 63 15.76 -3.04 -9.52
N ARG A 64 15.96 -2.10 -10.45
CA ARG A 64 16.48 -2.36 -11.79
C ARG A 64 17.63 -1.42 -12.09
N GLU A 65 18.72 -1.95 -12.62
CA GLU A 65 19.80 -1.12 -13.15
C GLU A 65 19.32 -0.42 -14.43
N VAL A 66 19.27 0.92 -14.40
CA VAL A 66 18.97 1.74 -15.57
C VAL A 66 20.27 2.35 -16.11
N LYS A 67 20.63 2.01 -17.35
CA LYS A 67 21.60 2.79 -18.12
C LYS A 67 20.92 4.08 -18.57
N ARG A 68 21.13 5.17 -17.81
CA ARG A 68 21.10 6.61 -18.16
C ARG A 68 20.41 7.44 -17.07
N CYS A 69 21.20 7.91 -16.11
CA CYS A 69 20.78 8.89 -15.10
C CYS A 69 20.88 10.30 -15.69
N ILE A 70 19.74 10.93 -15.98
CA ILE A 70 19.62 12.39 -16.02
C ILE A 70 18.54 12.74 -14.98
N GLY A 71 18.97 13.06 -13.76
CA GLY A 71 18.10 13.39 -12.63
C GLY A 71 17.52 12.15 -11.94
N GLY A 72 17.82 11.98 -10.65
CA GLY A 72 17.50 10.79 -9.86
C GLY A 72 16.05 10.32 -10.03
N CYS A 73 15.91 9.15 -10.64
CA CYS A 73 14.66 8.42 -10.77
C CYS A 73 14.90 7.06 -10.12
N PHE A 74 14.38 6.90 -8.90
CA PHE A 74 14.15 5.58 -8.31
C PHE A 74 12.79 5.10 -8.79
N VAL A 75 12.73 3.81 -9.16
CA VAL A 75 11.53 3.08 -9.57
C VAL A 75 10.59 2.93 -8.37
#